data_AF-A0A950TVA8-F1
#
_entry.id   AF-A0A950TVA8-F1
#
_cell.length_a   1.000
_cell.length_b   1.000
_cell.length_c   1.000
_cell.angle_alpha   90.00
_cell.angle_beta   90.00
_cell.angle_gamma   90.00
#
_symmetry.space_group_name_H-M   'P 1'
#
loop_
_entity.id
_entity.type
_entity.pdbx_description
1 polymer ?
#
loop_
_entity_poly.entity_id
_entity_poly.type
_entity_poly.pdbx_seq_one_letter_code
_entity_poly.pdbx_strand_id
1 'polypeptide(L)'
;MRVFIFRSGKDLYVIGYSQVSDGRNLPEEFAPWVSLGDGAIQRGQNLAGVGLADPAIDAIKREGFFVAKRGDVIVTRQTLP
;
A
#
# COMPACT_ATOMS: atom_id res chain seq x y z
N MET A 1 7.65 -11.18 1.75
CA MET A 1 6.29 -11.30 1.17
C MET A 1 6.28 -10.56 -0.15
N ARG A 2 5.82 -11.18 -1.24
CA ARG A 2 5.65 -10.49 -2.52
C ARG A 2 4.45 -9.56 -2.45
N VAL A 3 4.61 -8.34 -2.95
CA VAL A 3 3.58 -7.30 -3.03
C VAL A 3 3.67 -6.58 -4.37
N PHE A 4 2.52 -6.14 -4.86
CA PHE A 4 2.35 -5.24 -5.99
C PHE A 4 2.17 -3.82 -5.46
N ILE A 5 2.82 -2.87 -6.14
CA ILE A 5 2.90 -1.47 -5.73
C ILE A 5 2.12 -0.63 -6.73
N PHE A 6 1.26 0.23 -6.21
CA PHE A 6 0.40 1.10 -6.99
C PHE A 6 0.53 2.53 -6.51
N ARG A 7 0.44 3.49 -7.44
CA ARG A 7 0.32 4.91 -7.12
C ARG A 7 -1.08 5.38 -7.43
N SER A 8 -1.64 6.22 -6.58
CA SER A 8 -2.89 6.90 -6.91
C SER A 8 -2.69 7.86 -8.08
N GLY A 9 -3.66 7.88 -9.00
CA GLY A 9 -3.76 8.88 -10.05
C GLY A 9 -4.33 10.22 -9.57
N LYS A 10 -4.96 10.25 -8.39
CA LYS A 10 -5.49 11.48 -7.76
C LYS A 10 -4.43 12.20 -6.93
N ASP A 11 -3.55 11.46 -6.27
CA ASP A 11 -2.49 12.01 -5.42
C ASP A 11 -1.21 11.19 -5.57
N LEU A 12 -0.17 11.80 -6.18
CA LEU A 12 1.10 11.13 -6.46
C LEU A 12 1.87 10.73 -5.19
N TYR A 13 1.49 11.23 -4.02
CA TYR A 13 2.09 10.87 -2.74
C TYR A 13 1.40 9.68 -2.07
N VAL A 14 0.31 9.17 -2.64
CA VAL A 14 -0.43 8.00 -2.12
C VAL A 14 0.05 6.73 -2.83
N ILE A 15 0.58 5.80 -2.04
CA ILE A 15 1.11 4.52 -2.49
C ILE A 15 0.30 3.39 -1.85
N GLY A 16 -0.24 2.51 -2.70
CA GLY A 16 -0.93 1.30 -2.31
C GLY A 16 -0.02 0.07 -2.46
N TYR A 17 -0.04 -0.80 -1.48
CA TYR A 17 0.63 -2.09 -1.48
C TYR A 17 -0.42 -3.19 -1.37
N SER A 18 -0.37 -4.18 -2.25
CA SER A 18 -1.35 -5.27 -2.27
C SER A 18 -0.71 -6.60 -2.65
N GLN A 19 -1.33 -7.73 -2.26
CA GLN A 19 -0.97 -9.04 -2.82
C GLN A 19 -1.69 -9.34 -4.14
N VAL A 20 -2.65 -8.50 -4.54
CA VAL A 20 -3.42 -8.67 -5.78
C VAL A 20 -2.78 -7.86 -6.90
N SER A 21 -2.45 -8.53 -8.01
CA SER A 21 -1.67 -7.96 -9.12
C SER A 21 -2.39 -6.87 -9.91
N ASP A 22 -3.71 -6.83 -9.86
CA ASP A 22 -4.53 -5.82 -10.55
C ASP A 22 -4.94 -4.65 -9.63
N GLY A 23 -4.61 -4.71 -8.34
CA GLY A 23 -4.92 -3.66 -7.37
C GLY A 23 -6.42 -3.50 -7.06
N ARG A 24 -7.29 -4.44 -7.48
CA ARG A 24 -8.76 -4.31 -7.33
C ARG A 24 -9.26 -4.24 -5.88
N ASN A 25 -8.41 -4.60 -4.93
CA ASN A 25 -8.71 -4.58 -3.50
C ASN A 25 -8.26 -3.29 -2.81
N LEU A 26 -7.68 -2.35 -3.54
CA LEU A 26 -7.31 -1.04 -3.02
C LEU A 26 -8.53 -0.09 -2.95
N PRO A 27 -8.55 0.87 -2.01
CA PRO A 27 -9.68 1.79 -1.86
C PRO A 27 -9.97 2.62 -3.12
N GLU A 28 -11.25 2.74 -3.48
CA GLU A 28 -11.69 3.52 -4.65
C GLU A 28 -11.51 5.04 -4.46
N GLU A 29 -11.50 5.51 -3.21
CA GLU A 29 -11.30 6.93 -2.88
C GLU A 29 -9.99 7.49 -3.46
N PHE A 30 -8.95 6.65 -3.55
CA PHE A 30 -7.66 7.00 -4.15
C PHE A 30 -7.49 6.49 -5.60
N ALA A 31 -8.46 5.76 -6.16
CA ALA A 31 -8.41 5.35 -7.56
C ALA A 31 -8.49 6.57 -8.50
N PRO A 32 -8.00 6.50 -9.76
CA PRO A 32 -7.47 5.31 -10.42
C PRO A 32 -6.09 4.90 -9.90
N TRP A 33 -5.84 3.59 -9.81
CA TRP A 33 -4.56 3.04 -9.38
C TRP A 33 -3.67 2.75 -10.58
N VAL A 34 -2.43 3.24 -10.55
CA VAL A 34 -1.42 3.01 -11.57
C VAL A 34 -0.39 2.04 -11.03
N SER A 35 -0.20 0.90 -11.69
CA SER A 35 0.83 -0.07 -11.30
C SER A 35 2.22 0.53 -11.47
N LEU A 36 3.04 0.45 -10.43
CA LEU A 36 4.45 0.84 -10.45
C LEU A 36 5.39 -0.37 -10.58
N GLY A 37 4.87 -1.59 -10.35
CA GLY A 37 5.62 -2.83 -10.36
C GLY A 37 5.34 -3.69 -9.14
N ASP A 38 6.22 -4.64 -8.88
CA ASP A 38 6.14 -5.54 -7.73
C ASP A 38 7.50 -5.74 -7.06
N GLY A 39 7.47 -6.25 -5.84
CA GLY A 39 8.68 -6.49 -5.07
C GLY A 39 8.45 -7.39 -3.88
N ALA A 40 9.54 -7.74 -3.19
CA ALA A 40 9.48 -8.46 -1.93
C ALA A 40 9.76 -7.50 -0.77
N ILE A 41 8.85 -7.46 0.20
CA ILE A 41 9.03 -6.74 1.46
C ILE A 41 9.24 -7.72 2.61
N GLN A 42 10.10 -7.36 3.56
CA GLN A 42 10.42 -8.14 4.75
C GLN A 42 10.38 -7.25 5.99
N ARG A 43 10.10 -7.85 7.16
CA ARG A 43 10.13 -7.13 8.43
C ARG A 43 11.51 -6.51 8.66
N GLY A 44 11.54 -5.34 9.27
CA GLY A 44 12.76 -4.56 9.51
C GLY A 44 13.31 -3.84 8.27
N GLN A 45 12.75 -4.04 7.07
CA GLN A 45 13.15 -3.24 5.91
C GLN A 45 12.53 -1.85 5.96
N ASN A 46 13.29 -0.85 5.53
CA ASN A 46 12.77 0.48 5.28
C ASN A 46 12.16 0.56 3.88
N LEU A 47 10.88 0.93 3.83
CA LEU A 47 10.17 1.28 2.61
C LEU A 47 10.31 2.78 2.37
N ALA A 48 10.72 3.14 1.16
CA ALA A 48 10.87 4.53 0.75
C ALA A 48 9.55 5.29 0.96
N GLY A 49 9.60 6.37 1.76
CA GLY A 49 8.46 7.25 2.02
C GLY A 49 7.47 6.74 3.09
N VAL A 50 7.68 5.55 3.66
CA VAL A 50 6.79 4.93 4.66
C VAL A 50 7.50 4.65 5.99
N GLY A 51 8.80 4.34 5.96
CA GLY A 51 9.55 3.90 7.15
C GLY A 51 9.59 2.38 7.25
N LEU A 52 9.48 1.81 8.45
CA LEU A 52 9.56 0.36 8.64
C LEU A 52 8.40 -0.37 7.93
N ALA A 53 8.71 -1.49 7.27
CA ALA A 53 7.75 -2.30 6.52
C ALA A 53 6.76 -3.08 7.41
N ASP A 54 7.03 -3.20 8.72
CA ASP A 54 6.26 -4.03 9.64
C ASP A 54 4.77 -3.72 9.67
N PRO A 55 4.32 -2.46 9.84
CA PRO A 55 2.90 -2.12 9.80
C PRO A 55 2.26 -2.42 8.46
N ALA A 56 2.99 -2.24 7.36
CA ALA A 56 2.51 -2.56 6.02
C ALA A 56 2.32 -4.08 5.86
N ILE A 57 3.27 -4.89 6.33
CA ILE A 57 3.16 -6.35 6.29
C ILE A 57 1.96 -6.83 7.11
N ASP A 58 1.76 -6.26 8.30
CA ASP A 58 0.66 -6.64 9.18
C ASP A 58 -0.71 -6.25 8.61
N ALA A 59 -0.84 -5.03 8.08
CA ALA A 59 -2.06 -4.59 7.40
C ALA A 59 -2.36 -5.44 6.16
N ILE A 60 -1.38 -5.69 5.29
CA ILE A 60 -1.57 -6.51 4.09
C ILE A 60 -2.01 -7.93 4.44
N LYS A 61 -1.43 -8.53 5.49
CA LYS A 61 -1.84 -9.88 5.94
C LYS A 61 -3.27 -9.91 6.51
N ARG A 62 -3.65 -8.88 7.26
CA ARG A 62 -4.97 -8.82 7.92
C ARG A 62 -6.08 -8.40 6.97
N GLU A 63 -5.79 -7.52 6.02
CA GLU A 63 -6.80 -6.77 5.27
C GLU A 63 -6.63 -6.87 3.75
N GLY A 64 -5.52 -7.44 3.29
CA GLY A 64 -5.20 -7.66 1.88
C GLY A 64 -4.45 -6.50 1.22
N PHE A 65 -4.40 -5.32 1.85
CA PHE A 65 -3.68 -4.16 1.32
C PHE A 65 -3.15 -3.23 2.44
N PHE A 66 -2.34 -2.26 2.04
CA PHE A 66 -1.90 -1.14 2.87
C PHE A 66 -1.74 0.12 2.02
N VAL A 67 -2.19 1.28 2.51
CA VAL A 67 -2.04 2.57 1.80
C VAL A 67 -1.28 3.58 2.67
N ALA A 68 -0.24 4.17 2.11
CA ALA A 68 0.57 5.20 2.75
C ALA A 68 0.60 6.51 1.94
N LYS A 69 0.70 7.64 2.65
CA LYS A 69 1.12 8.93 2.09
C LYS A 69 2.58 9.09 2.38
N ARG A 70 3.30 9.79 1.52
CA ARG A 70 4.62 10.28 1.87
C ARG A 70 4.55 11.05 3.22
N GLY A 71 5.17 10.49 4.25
CA GLY A 71 5.23 11.07 5.60
C GLY A 71 4.22 10.53 6.61
N ASP A 72 3.17 9.80 6.20
CA ASP A 72 2.11 9.31 7.09
C ASP A 72 1.46 8.01 6.60
N VAL A 73 1.02 7.15 7.52
CA VAL A 73 0.13 6.02 7.20
C VAL A 73 -1.28 6.57 7.01
N ILE A 74 -1.92 6.34 5.86
CA ILE A 74 -3.26 6.91 5.60
C ILE A 74 -4.34 5.90 5.90
N VAL A 75 -4.29 4.69 5.31
CA VAL A 75 -5.47 3.81 5.30
C VAL A 75 -5.15 2.33 5.43
N THR A 76 -5.97 1.70 6.27
CA THR A 76 -6.22 0.27 6.44
C THR A 76 -7.75 0.06 6.37
N ARG A 77 -8.28 -1.13 6.07
CA ARG A 77 -9.73 -1.44 6.11
C ARG A 77 -10.40 -1.01 7.41
N GLN A 78 -9.69 -0.95 8.53
CA GLN A 78 -10.23 -0.47 9.81
C GLN A 78 -10.41 1.05 9.90
N THR A 79 -9.77 1.82 9.01
CA THR A 79 -9.82 3.29 9.00
C THR A 79 -10.62 3.84 7.83
N LEU A 80 -11.23 2.98 7.01
CA LEU A 80 -12.22 3.39 6.01
C LEU A 80 -13.54 3.71 6.75
N PRO A 81 -14.17 4.86 6.48
CA PRO A 81 -15.50 5.19 7.03
C PRO A 81 -16.59 4.21 6.55
#